data_AF-A0A536IVA0-F1
#
_entry.id   AF-A0A536IVA0-F1
#
_cell.length_a   1.000
_cell.length_b   1.000
_cell.length_c   1.000
_cell.angle_alpha   90.00
_cell.angle_beta   90.00
_cell.angle_gamma   90.00
#
_symmetry.space_group_name_H-M   'P 1'
#
loop_
_entity.id
_entity.type
_entity.pdbx_description
1 polymer ?
#
loop_
_entity_poly.entity_id
_entity_poly.type
_entity_poly.pdbx_seq_one_letter_code
_entity_poly.pdbx_strand_id
1 'polypeptide(L)' 'MIGNLFSWTVTALFGVITLLLAYETWALLTNHAPITDFIRPAVHSYPGIGLVAAVVIGIMIGHFLWGPAYGRTSPEGMK' A
#
# COMPACT_ATOMS: atom_id res chain seq x y z
N MET A 1 16.31 -3.77 14.10
CA MET A 1 15.07 -4.58 14.10
C MET A 1 13.88 -3.85 13.47
N ILE A 2 13.55 -2.62 13.89
CA ILE A 2 12.47 -1.80 13.28
C ILE A 2 12.68 -1.55 11.77
N GLY A 3 13.91 -1.26 11.32
CA GLY A 3 14.21 -0.99 9.90
C GLY A 3 13.93 -2.18 9.00
N ASN A 4 14.29 -3.40 9.43
CA ASN A 4 13.98 -4.62 8.69
C ASN A 4 12.48 -4.87 8.65
N LEU A 5 11.77 -4.74 9.77
CA LEU A 5 10.32 -4.92 9.81
C LEU A 5 9.61 -3.93 8.87
N PHE A 6 10.05 -2.66 8.87
CA PHE A 6 9.53 -1.63 7.99
C PHE A 6 9.79 -1.96 6.51
N SER A 7 11.02 -2.32 6.15
CA SER A 7 11.39 -2.70 4.78
C SER A 7 10.60 -3.91 4.27
N TRP A 8 10.43 -4.95 5.10
CA TRP A 8 9.62 -6.12 4.75
C TRP A 8 8.13 -5.78 4.60
N THR A 9 7.61 -4.90 5.46
CA THR A 9 6.22 -4.44 5.38
C THR A 9 5.96 -3.68 4.09
N VAL A 10 6.87 -2.78 3.69
CA VAL A 10 6.76 -2.03 2.44
C VAL A 10 6.89 -2.96 1.24
N THR A 11 7.86 -3.88 1.25
CA THR A 11 8.03 -4.87 0.18
C THR A 11 6.78 -5.74 0.03
N ALA A 12 6.21 -6.22 1.14
CA ALA A 12 4.97 -6.98 1.13
C ALA A 12 3.79 -6.15 0.62
N LEU A 13 3.67 -4.88 1.02
CA LEU A 13 2.63 -3.97 0.55
C LEU A 13 2.68 -3.82 -0.97
N PHE A 14 3.85 -3.53 -1.54
CA PHE A 14 4.02 -3.42 -2.99
C PHE A 14 3.75 -4.75 -3.69
N GLY A 15 4.23 -5.87 -3.14
CA GLY A 15 3.96 -7.21 -3.69
C GLY A 15 2.46 -7.52 -3.74
N VAL A 16 1.72 -7.23 -2.67
CA VAL A 16 0.27 -7.41 -2.62
C VAL A 16 -0.42 -6.49 -3.63
N ILE A 17 -0.06 -5.20 -3.69
CA ILE A 17 -0.63 -4.27 -4.68
C ILE A 17 -0.39 -4.76 -6.11
N THR A 18 0.83 -5.21 -6.43
CA THR A 18 1.15 -5.75 -7.76
C THR A 18 0.30 -6.97 -8.08
N LEU A 19 0.11 -7.90 -7.14
CA LEU A 19 -0.75 -9.06 -7.34
C LEU A 19 -2.22 -8.69 -7.54
N LEU A 20 -2.73 -7.73 -6.76
CA LEU A 20 -4.10 -7.22 -6.91
C LEU A 20 -4.30 -6.57 -8.28
N LEU A 21 -3.34 -5.79 -8.76
CA LEU A 21 -3.38 -5.17 -10.09
C LEU A 21 -3.28 -6.19 -11.22
N ALA A 22 -2.44 -7.22 -11.07
CA ALA A 22 -2.34 -8.31 -12.03
C ALA A 22 -3.65 -9.08 -12.13
N TYR A 23 -4.27 -9.39 -10.98
CA TYR A 23 -5.60 -10.01 -10.94
C TYR A 23 -6.65 -9.10 -11.60
N GLU A 24 -6.69 -7.82 -11.25
CA GLU A 24 -7.63 -6.85 -11.83
C GLU A 24 -7.50 -6.81 -13.36
N THR A 25 -6.27 -6.77 -13.86
CA THR A 25 -5.99 -6.77 -15.30
C THR A 25 -6.50 -8.05 -15.96
N TRP A 26 -6.22 -9.22 -15.37
CA TRP A 26 -6.72 -10.49 -15.87
C TRP A 26 -8.25 -10.57 -15.84
N ALA A 27 -8.88 -10.12 -14.74
CA ALA A 27 -10.32 -10.17 -14.55
C ALA A 27 -11.03 -9.30 -15.60
N LEU A 28 -10.52 -8.09 -15.86
CA LEU A 28 -11.04 -7.19 -16.90
C LEU A 28 -10.89 -7.79 -18.30
N LEU A 29 -9.77 -8.46 -18.61
CA LEU A 29 -9.54 -9.07 -19.92
C LEU A 29 -10.38 -10.34 -20.15
N THR A 30 -10.77 -11.03 -19.08
CA THR A 30 -11.50 -12.31 -19.14
C THR A 30 -12.97 -12.20 -18.75
N ASN A 31 -13.48 -10.98 -18.57
CA ASN A 31 -14.85 -10.69 -18.10
C ASN A 31 -15.20 -11.38 -16.77
N HIS A 32 -14.23 -11.56 -15.87
CA HIS A 32 -14.48 -11.98 -14.49
C HIS A 32 -14.73 -10.76 -13.59
N ALA A 33 -15.30 -11.00 -12.41
CA ALA A 33 -15.58 -9.95 -11.43
C ALA A 33 -14.26 -9.31 -10.91
N PRO A 34 -14.03 -8.00 -11.15
CA PRO A 34 -12.85 -7.31 -10.66
C PRO A 34 -12.88 -7.10 -9.15
N ILE A 35 -11.71 -6.92 -8.54
CA ILE A 35 -11.60 -6.59 -7.11
C ILE A 35 -12.27 -5.25 -6.82
N THR A 36 -12.20 -4.32 -7.78
CA THR A 36 -12.81 -2.99 -7.66
C THR A 36 -14.31 -3.04 -7.33
N ASP A 37 -15.04 -4.05 -7.82
CA ASP A 37 -16.48 -4.19 -7.56
C ASP A 37 -16.79 -4.47 -6.09
N PHE A 38 -15.86 -5.09 -5.37
CA PHE A 38 -16.00 -5.35 -3.93
C PHE A 38 -15.61 -4.13 -3.09
N ILE A 39 -14.59 -3.39 -3.50
CA ILE A 39 -14.03 -2.27 -2.71
C ILE A 39 -14.83 -0.99 -2.93
N ARG A 40 -15.30 -0.72 -4.16
CA ARG A 40 -16.06 0.48 -4.52
C ARG A 40 -17.29 0.72 -3.62
N PRO A 41 -18.20 -0.24 -3.38
CA PRO A 41 -19.35 0.00 -2.51
C PRO A 41 -18.95 0.25 -1.06
N ALA A 42 -17.87 -0.39 -0.57
CA ALA A 42 -17.36 -0.16 0.77
C ALA A 42 -16.81 1.27 0.94
N VAL A 43 -16.04 1.75 -0.03
CA VAL A 43 -15.51 3.13 -0.05
C VAL A 43 -16.64 4.14 -0.25
N HIS A 44 -17.62 3.84 -1.10
CA HIS A 44 -18.77 4.72 -1.33
C HIS A 44 -19.67 4.84 -0.10
N SER A 45 -19.80 3.77 0.69
CA SER A 45 -20.56 3.78 1.94
C SER A 45 -19.84 4.54 3.06
N TYR A 46 -18.50 4.54 3.04
CA TYR A 46 -17.66 5.17 4.07
C TYR A 46 -16.52 5.98 3.44
N PRO A 47 -16.82 7.09 2.73
CA PRO A 47 -15.81 7.86 2.00
C PRO A 47 -14.73 8.44 2.93
N GLY A 48 -15.10 8.80 4.16
CA GLY A 48 -14.16 9.27 5.17
C GLY A 48 -13.11 8.23 5.58
N ILE A 49 -13.50 6.96 5.72
CA ILE A 49 -12.57 5.87 6.05
C ILE A 49 -11.62 5.62 4.87
N GLY A 50 -12.16 5.64 3.64
CA GLY A 50 -11.34 5.54 2.43
C GLY A 50 -10.28 6.64 2.34
N LEU A 51 -10.66 7.88 2.63
CA LEU A 51 -9.72 9.02 2.65
C LEU A 51 -8.63 8.84 3.72
N VAL A 52 -9.01 8.48 4.94
CA VAL A 52 -8.04 8.29 6.04
C VAL A 52 -7.05 7.18 5.69
N ALA A 53 -7.53 6.05 5.17
CA ALA A 53 -6.67 4.95 4.73
C ALA A 53 -5.70 5.39 3.62
N ALA A 54 -6.19 6.13 2.61
CA ALA A 54 -5.35 6.63 1.52
C ALA A 54 -4.26 7.59 2.01
N VAL A 55 -4.60 8.50 2.93
CA VAL A 55 -3.63 9.44 3.53
C VAL A 55 -2.57 8.69 4.33
N VAL A 56 -2.96 7.74 5.18
CA VAL A 56 -2.03 6.96 6.00
C VAL A 56 -1.07 6.16 5.11
N ILE A 57 -1.59 5.46 4.09
CA ILE A 57 -0.77 4.70 3.14
C ILE A 57 0.18 5.65 2.38
N GLY A 58 -0.31 6.82 1.94
CA GLY A 58 0.50 7.82 1.25
C GLY A 58 1.65 8.35 2.10
N ILE A 59 1.41 8.65 3.38
CA ILE A 59 2.45 9.08 4.33
C ILE A 59 3.47 7.96 4.55
N MET A 60 3.03 6.71 4.71
CA MET A 60 3.93 5.56 4.88
C MET A 60 4.84 5.37 3.67
N ILE A 61 4.30 5.46 2.46
CA ILE A 61 5.07 5.34 1.21
C ILE A 61 6.00 6.54 1.04
N GLY A 62 5.51 7.77 1.26
CA GLY A 62 6.31 8.99 1.15
C GLY A 62 7.48 8.99 2.12
N HIS A 63 7.27 8.54 3.35
CA HIS A 63 8.34 8.37 4.33
C HIS A 63 9.33 7.26 3.94
N PHE A 64 8.90 6.19 3.28
CA PHE A 64 9.84 5.17 2.77
C PHE A 64 10.69 5.68 1.61
N LEU A 65 10.09 6.40 0.65
CA LEU A 65 10.77 6.86 -0.57
C LEU A 65 11.61 8.14 -0.35
N TRP A 66 11.15 9.05 0.52
CA TRP A 66 11.77 10.35 0.79
C TRP A 66 12.19 10.57 2.25
N GLY A 67 12.09 9.55 3.11
CA GLY A 67 12.51 9.65 4.50
C GLY A 67 14.02 9.84 4.66
N PRO A 68 14.46 10.44 5.77
CA PRO A 68 15.87 10.69 6.02
C PRO A 68 16.70 9.39 6.03
N ALA A 69 17.90 9.44 5.43
CA ALA A 69 18.83 8.30 5.33
C ALA A 69 19.18 7.71 6.71
N TYR A 70 19.23 8.56 7.75
CA TYR A 70 19.49 8.16 9.13
C TYR A 70 18.29 8.43 10.03
N GLY A 71 17.96 7.49 10.92
CA GLY A 71 16.87 7.67 11.88
C GLY A 71 16.31 6.35 12.43
N ARG A 72 15.45 6.45 13.45
CA ARG A 72 14.84 5.27 14.11
C ARG A 72 14.10 4.34 13.14
N THR A 73 13.55 4.90 12.07
CA THR A 73 12.79 4.19 11.02
C THR A 73 13.56 4.06 9.71
N SER A 74 14.81 4.56 9.63
CA SER A 74 15.57 4.49 8.38
C SER A 74 16.14 3.07 8.17
N PRO A 75 16.31 2.64 6.91
CA PRO A 75 16.93 1.35 6.60
C PRO A 75 18.40 1.28 7.03
N GLU A 76 19.13 2.40 6.97
CA GLU A 76 20.57 2.46 7.30
C GLU A 76 20.86 2.56 8.80
N GLY A 77 19.87 2.95 9.62
CA GLY A 77 19.99 3.02 11.09
C GLY A 77 20.34 4.41 11.64
N MET A 78 20.74 4.46 12.92
CA MET A 78 21.27 5.69 13.53
C MET A 78 22.74 5.87 13.15
N LYS A 79 23.13 7.12 12.90
CA LYS A 79 24.50 7.50 12.54
C LYS A 79 25.48 7.24 13.70
#